data_AF-A0A2W5V7T3-F1
#
_entry.id   AF-A0A2W5V7T3-F1
#
_cell.length_a   1.000
_cell.length_b   1.000
_cell.length_c   1.000
_cell.angle_alpha   90.00
_cell.angle_beta   90.00
_cell.angle_gamma   90.00
#
_symmetry.space_group_name_H-M   'P 1'
#
loop_
_entity.id
_entity.type
_entity.pdbx_description
1 polymer ?
#
loop_
_entity_poly.entity_id
_entity_poly.type
_entity_poly.pdbx_seq_one_letter_code
_entity_poly.pdbx_strand_id
1 'polypeptide(L)'
;MRLLVCPGSAVETLLARAPIDHVLTLISPDASVSARRVPHTVLRFNDIAGPRSGLVEPSAEMIREIIQLGRELPENATLLIHCFAGVSRSPAAAYILACAASVPGEELSIAYRLRAAAPKATPNALMISLADTMLHRCGAMRSAIAAIGRGADAYEGDVIDWTLGSTARP
;
A
#
# COMPACT_ATOMS: atom_id res chain seq x y z
N MET A 1 7.54 -5.19 -11.07
CA MET A 1 6.69 -5.97 -10.14
C MET A 1 5.26 -5.53 -10.33
N ARG A 2 4.30 -6.46 -10.29
CA ARG A 2 2.87 -6.16 -10.40
C ARG A 2 2.25 -6.08 -9.01
N LEU A 3 1.46 -5.06 -8.75
CA LEU A 3 0.72 -4.86 -7.50
C LEU A 3 -0.78 -5.05 -7.78
N LEU A 4 -1.41 -6.00 -7.09
CA LEU A 4 -2.86 -6.15 -7.06
C LEU A 4 -3.37 -5.60 -5.72
N VAL A 5 -3.96 -4.41 -5.72
CA VAL A 5 -4.43 -3.74 -4.50
C VAL A 5 -5.94 -3.89 -4.41
N CYS A 6 -6.48 -4.29 -3.25
CA CYS A 6 -7.90 -4.57 -3.15
C CYS A 6 -8.49 -4.39 -1.74
N PRO A 7 -9.83 -4.32 -1.61
CA PRO A 7 -10.52 -4.57 -0.35
C PRO A 7 -10.43 -6.04 0.07
N GLY A 8 -10.64 -6.30 1.36
CA GLY A 8 -10.56 -7.65 1.93
C GLY A 8 -11.58 -8.62 1.32
N SER A 9 -12.74 -8.10 0.91
CA SER A 9 -13.83 -8.81 0.24
C SER A 9 -13.40 -9.45 -1.09
N ALA A 10 -12.39 -8.89 -1.77
CA ALA A 10 -11.96 -9.34 -3.10
C ALA A 10 -10.83 -10.36 -3.09
N VAL A 11 -10.19 -10.62 -1.93
CA VAL A 11 -8.92 -11.35 -1.86
C VAL A 11 -9.05 -12.79 -2.37
N GLU A 12 -10.06 -13.54 -1.91
CA GLU A 12 -10.25 -14.94 -2.33
C GLU A 12 -10.57 -15.05 -3.82
N THR A 13 -11.33 -14.09 -4.36
CA THR A 13 -11.64 -14.03 -5.79
C THR A 13 -10.37 -13.80 -6.62
N LEU A 14 -9.46 -12.94 -6.16
CA LEU A 14 -8.20 -12.65 -6.86
C LEU A 14 -7.21 -13.81 -6.77
N LEU A 15 -7.09 -14.44 -5.59
CA LEU A 15 -6.26 -15.64 -5.42
C LEU A 15 -6.70 -16.81 -6.31
N ALA A 16 -7.99 -16.92 -6.60
CA ALA A 16 -8.52 -17.94 -7.51
C ALA A 16 -8.29 -17.63 -9.00
N ARG A 17 -8.00 -16.37 -9.35
CA ARG A 17 -7.98 -15.88 -10.75
C ARG A 17 -6.61 -15.52 -11.29
N ALA A 18 -5.64 -15.26 -10.42
CA ALA A 18 -4.31 -14.84 -10.83
C ALA A 18 -3.23 -15.59 -10.03
N PRO A 19 -2.07 -15.87 -10.65
CA PRO A 19 -0.90 -16.31 -9.89
C PRO A 19 -0.45 -15.16 -8.98
N ILE A 20 -0.45 -15.41 -7.67
CA ILE A 20 0.01 -14.48 -6.64
C ILE A 20 1.24 -15.08 -5.99
N ASP A 21 2.34 -14.32 -5.98
CA ASP A 21 3.60 -14.77 -5.39
C ASP A 21 3.65 -14.48 -3.88
N HIS A 22 3.02 -13.37 -3.46
CA HIS A 22 2.97 -12.98 -2.05
C HIS A 22 1.72 -12.16 -1.73
N VAL A 23 1.24 -12.25 -0.49
CA VAL A 23 0.11 -11.45 0.02
C VAL A 23 0.56 -10.54 1.17
N LEU A 24 0.42 -9.22 1.01
CA LEU A 24 0.55 -8.24 2.08
C LEU A 24 -0.83 -7.92 2.67
N THR A 25 -1.04 -8.35 3.92
CA THR A 25 -2.28 -8.14 4.67
C THR A 25 -2.09 -7.01 5.68
N LEU A 26 -2.86 -5.93 5.54
CA LEU A 26 -2.86 -4.78 6.45
C LEU A 26 -4.18 -4.75 7.23
N ILE A 27 -4.16 -5.10 8.50
CA ILE A 27 -5.40 -5.39 9.25
C ILE A 27 -5.40 -4.72 10.62
N SER A 28 -6.58 -4.53 11.19
CA SER A 28 -6.74 -4.02 12.56
C SER A 28 -6.19 -5.03 13.57
N PRO A 29 -5.68 -4.61 14.75
CA PRO A 29 -5.01 -5.49 15.71
C PRO A 29 -5.77 -6.77 16.07
N ASP A 30 -7.07 -6.65 16.31
CA ASP A 30 -7.93 -7.74 16.81
C ASP A 30 -8.59 -8.56 15.69
N ALA A 31 -8.31 -8.24 14.43
CA ALA A 31 -8.97 -8.88 13.31
C ALA A 31 -8.32 -10.22 12.97
N SER A 32 -9.16 -11.23 12.72
CA SER A 32 -8.74 -12.56 12.30
C SER A 32 -8.21 -12.55 10.87
N VAL A 33 -7.20 -13.37 10.60
CA VAL A 33 -6.68 -13.61 9.25
C VAL A 33 -6.85 -15.08 8.91
N SER A 34 -7.48 -15.36 7.78
CA SER A 34 -7.63 -16.71 7.26
C SER A 34 -6.26 -17.28 6.88
N ALA A 35 -6.04 -18.57 7.15
CA ALA A 35 -4.82 -19.25 6.72
C ALA A 35 -4.70 -19.22 5.18
N ARG A 36 -3.49 -18.99 4.68
CA ARG A 36 -3.20 -18.93 3.24
C ARG A 36 -2.11 -19.92 2.87
N ARG A 37 -2.23 -20.52 1.68
CA ARG A 37 -1.19 -21.39 1.10
C ARG A 37 -0.07 -20.62 0.39
N VAL A 38 -0.36 -19.37 0.00
CA VAL A 38 0.60 -18.45 -0.63
C VAL A 38 1.43 -17.78 0.48
N PRO A 39 2.72 -17.51 0.26
CA PRO A 39 3.53 -16.66 1.14
C PRO A 39 2.79 -15.37 1.50
N HIS A 40 2.84 -14.97 2.77
CA HIS A 40 2.12 -13.79 3.22
C HIS A 40 2.82 -13.09 4.38
N THR A 41 2.67 -11.78 4.39
CA THR A 41 3.09 -10.87 5.45
C THR A 41 1.86 -10.22 6.05
N VAL A 42 1.76 -10.18 7.38
CA VAL A 42 0.61 -9.59 8.07
C VAL A 42 1.07 -8.50 9.02
N LEU A 43 0.65 -7.27 8.74
CA LEU A 43 0.90 -6.11 9.57
C LEU A 43 -0.39 -5.69 10.28
N ARG A 44 -0.30 -5.47 11.60
CA ARG A 44 -1.43 -5.22 12.48
C ARG A 44 -1.35 -3.85 13.11
N PHE A 45 -2.25 -2.95 12.68
CA PHE A 45 -2.36 -1.59 13.18
C PHE A 45 -3.70 -0.96 12.79
N ASN A 46 -4.15 0.02 13.57
CA ASN A 46 -5.37 0.78 13.31
C ASN A 46 -5.18 1.73 12.13
N ASP A 47 -6.26 1.95 11.37
CA ASP A 47 -6.27 2.87 10.23
C ASP A 47 -6.44 4.32 10.71
N ILE A 48 -5.38 4.88 11.27
CA ILE A 48 -5.35 6.23 11.84
C ILE A 48 -4.36 7.13 11.10
N ALA A 49 -4.76 8.38 10.89
CA ALA A 49 -3.94 9.38 10.21
C ALA A 49 -2.91 10.07 11.14
N GLY A 50 -2.95 9.78 12.44
CA GLY A 50 -2.03 10.30 13.45
C GLY A 50 -2.21 9.58 14.79
N PRO A 51 -1.23 9.67 15.71
CA PRO A 51 -1.25 8.99 17.01
C PRO A 51 -2.52 9.27 17.80
N ARG A 52 -3.10 8.23 18.39
CA ARG A 52 -4.30 8.31 19.23
C ARG A 52 -4.18 7.35 20.41
N SER A 53 -4.51 7.84 21.60
CA SER A 53 -4.46 7.03 22.83
C SER A 53 -5.31 5.76 22.69
N GLY A 54 -4.75 4.62 23.08
CA GLY A 54 -5.41 3.32 23.05
C GLY A 54 -5.49 2.65 21.67
N LEU A 55 -4.92 3.24 20.62
CA LEU A 55 -4.88 2.66 19.27
C LEU A 55 -3.44 2.30 18.87
N VAL A 56 -3.28 1.20 18.15
CA VAL A 56 -1.99 0.78 17.58
C VAL A 56 -1.76 1.54 16.29
N GLU A 57 -0.72 2.35 16.25
CA GLU A 57 -0.33 3.09 15.04
C GLU A 57 0.58 2.27 14.10
N PRO A 58 0.61 2.57 12.80
CA PRO A 58 1.67 2.08 11.94
C PRO A 58 3.02 2.56 12.48
N SER A 59 3.98 1.64 12.62
CA SER A 59 5.33 1.96 13.09
C SER A 59 6.33 2.08 11.94
N ALA A 60 7.48 2.68 12.22
CA ALA A 60 8.63 2.70 11.33
C ALA A 60 9.00 1.27 10.85
N GLU A 61 9.02 0.31 11.77
CA GLU A 61 9.36 -1.09 11.50
C GLU A 61 8.42 -1.72 10.48
N MET A 62 7.12 -1.46 10.60
CA MET A 62 6.11 -1.96 9.65
C MET A 62 6.31 -1.34 8.27
N ILE A 63 6.63 -0.05 8.17
CA ILE A 63 6.91 0.59 6.87
C ILE A 63 8.19 0.05 6.24
N ARG A 64 9.22 -0.21 7.05
CA ARG A 64 10.46 -0.86 6.62
C ARG A 64 10.18 -2.24 6.03
N GLU A 65 9.33 -3.03 6.68
CA GLU A 65 8.92 -4.35 6.21
C GLU A 65 8.18 -4.29 4.87
N ILE A 66 7.29 -3.31 4.67
CA ILE A 66 6.63 -3.08 3.37
C ILE A 66 7.67 -2.79 2.28
N ILE A 67 8.60 -1.87 2.54
CA ILE A 67 9.64 -1.49 1.57
C ILE A 67 10.57 -2.67 1.27
N GLN A 68 10.95 -3.44 2.29
CA GLN A 68 11.81 -4.61 2.16
C GLN A 68 11.14 -5.71 1.34
N LEU A 69 9.85 -5.98 1.57
CA LEU A 69 9.07 -6.92 0.76
C LEU A 69 9.14 -6.58 -0.73
N GLY A 70 9.00 -5.30 -1.09
CA GLY A 70 9.11 -4.86 -2.48
C GLY A 70 10.51 -5.01 -3.10
N ARG A 71 11.56 -5.04 -2.28
CA ARG A 71 12.96 -5.22 -2.72
C ARG A 71 13.31 -6.69 -2.92
N GLU A 72 12.82 -7.54 -2.03
CA GLU A 72 13.09 -8.99 -2.00
C GLU A 72 12.31 -9.75 -3.06
N LEU A 73 11.12 -9.27 -3.42
CA LEU A 73 10.32 -9.91 -4.46
C LEU A 73 10.98 -9.78 -5.85
N PRO A 74 10.91 -10.83 -6.69
CA PRO A 74 11.34 -10.78 -8.07
C PRO A 74 10.70 -9.64 -8.87
N GLU A 75 11.41 -9.12 -9.88
CA GLU A 75 10.90 -8.01 -10.70
C GLU A 75 9.59 -8.35 -11.42
N ASN A 76 9.34 -9.61 -11.75
CA ASN A 76 8.12 -10.09 -12.39
C ASN A 76 7.07 -10.64 -11.40
N ALA A 77 7.31 -10.55 -10.10
CA ALA A 77 6.37 -11.05 -9.09
C ALA A 77 5.06 -10.25 -9.08
N THR A 78 3.99 -10.93 -8.67
CA THR A 78 2.68 -10.36 -8.38
C THR A 78 2.45 -10.33 -6.86
N LEU A 79 2.46 -9.13 -6.30
CA LEU A 79 2.15 -8.87 -4.90
C LEU A 79 0.69 -8.45 -4.75
N LEU A 80 -0.11 -9.23 -4.02
CA LEU A 80 -1.46 -8.85 -3.63
C LEU A 80 -1.41 -8.05 -2.32
N ILE A 81 -1.95 -6.84 -2.30
CA ILE A 81 -2.00 -5.95 -1.13
C ILE A 81 -3.45 -5.72 -0.77
N HIS A 82 -3.84 -5.98 0.47
CA HIS A 82 -5.19 -5.69 0.91
C HIS A 82 -5.27 -5.12 2.31
N CYS A 83 -6.35 -4.39 2.57
CA CYS A 83 -6.79 -4.05 3.91
C CYS A 83 -8.28 -4.36 4.03
N PHE A 84 -8.97 -3.82 5.04
CA PHE A 84 -10.40 -4.03 5.18
C PHE A 84 -11.19 -3.43 4.00
N ALA A 85 -11.26 -2.11 3.90
CA ALA A 85 -12.08 -1.42 2.90
C ALA A 85 -11.36 -1.17 1.56
N GLY A 86 -10.04 -1.38 1.44
CA GLY A 86 -9.31 -1.07 0.20
C GLY A 86 -9.15 0.42 -0.10
N VAL A 87 -9.37 1.32 0.87
CA VAL A 87 -9.38 2.79 0.66
C VAL A 87 -8.12 3.48 1.19
N SER A 88 -7.62 3.09 2.36
CA SER A 88 -6.58 3.87 3.08
C SER A 88 -5.25 3.13 3.18
N ARG A 89 -5.17 2.06 3.98
CA ARG A 89 -3.92 1.31 4.20
C ARG A 89 -3.33 0.66 2.94
N SER A 90 -4.12 -0.09 2.16
CA SER A 90 -3.60 -0.80 0.99
C SER A 90 -3.20 0.13 -0.16
N PRO A 91 -3.94 1.20 -0.50
CA PRO A 91 -3.44 2.22 -1.43
C PRO A 91 -2.19 2.95 -0.93
N ALA A 92 -2.06 3.20 0.38
CA ALA A 92 -0.84 3.77 0.95
C ALA A 92 0.36 2.85 0.78
N ALA A 93 0.23 1.55 1.07
CA ALA A 93 1.31 0.60 0.84
C ALA A 93 1.70 0.50 -0.64
N ALA A 94 0.72 0.51 -1.55
CA ALA A 94 1.00 0.51 -2.99
C ALA A 94 1.77 1.77 -3.44
N TYR A 95 1.37 2.94 -2.95
CA TYR A 95 2.07 4.20 -3.19
C TYR A 95 3.51 4.19 -2.66
N ILE A 96 3.70 3.67 -1.44
CA ILE A 96 5.02 3.54 -0.80
C ILE A 96 5.94 2.65 -1.65
N LEU A 97 5.44 1.49 -2.08
CA LEU A 97 6.19 0.57 -2.95
C LEU A 97 6.53 1.20 -4.29
N ALA A 98 5.60 1.93 -4.90
CA ALA A 98 5.83 2.65 -6.14
C ALA A 98 6.92 3.73 -6.00
N CYS A 99 6.89 4.52 -4.92
CA CYS A 99 7.93 5.52 -4.64
C CYS A 99 9.27 4.87 -4.30
N ALA A 100 9.28 3.76 -3.57
CA ALA A 100 10.50 3.02 -3.24
C ALA A 100 11.17 2.42 -4.49
N ALA A 101 10.40 2.12 -5.53
CA ALA A 101 10.89 1.62 -6.82
C ALA A 101 11.26 2.74 -7.81
N SER A 102 10.94 4.01 -7.51
CA SER A 102 11.18 5.15 -8.40
C SER A 102 12.32 6.05 -7.94
N VAL A 103 12.82 6.86 -8.86
CA VAL A 103 13.72 7.98 -8.53
C VAL A 103 12.98 9.08 -7.75
N PRO A 104 13.68 9.87 -6.91
CA PRO A 104 13.17 11.12 -6.34
C PRO A 104 12.61 12.07 -7.40
N GLY A 105 11.47 12.70 -7.11
CA GLY A 105 10.78 13.65 -8.00
C GLY A 105 9.53 13.07 -8.68
N GLU A 106 9.34 11.75 -8.66
CA GLU A 106 8.19 11.07 -9.27
C GLU A 106 6.96 11.00 -8.34
N GLU A 107 7.04 11.45 -7.09
CA GLU A 107 6.02 11.25 -6.05
C GLU A 107 4.64 11.75 -6.49
N LEU A 108 4.57 12.97 -7.03
CA LEU A 108 3.32 13.57 -7.47
C LEU A 108 2.73 12.85 -8.68
N SER A 109 3.57 12.44 -9.63
CA SER A 109 3.18 11.64 -10.80
C SER A 109 2.61 10.29 -10.37
N ILE A 110 3.27 9.62 -9.43
CA ILE A 110 2.81 8.37 -8.80
C ILE A 110 1.48 8.57 -8.09
N ALA A 111 1.30 9.67 -7.35
CA ALA A 111 0.07 9.98 -6.64
C ALA A 111 -1.12 10.18 -7.61
N TYR A 112 -0.89 10.89 -8.72
CA TYR A 112 -1.93 11.04 -9.76
C TYR A 112 -2.25 9.72 -10.45
N ARG A 113 -1.25 8.89 -10.76
CA ARG A 113 -1.50 7.54 -11.31
C ARG A 113 -2.32 6.69 -10.35
N LEU A 114 -2.00 6.74 -9.06
CA LEU A 114 -2.80 6.07 -8.03
C LEU A 114 -4.25 6.58 -8.03
N ARG A 115 -4.47 7.90 -8.01
CA ARG A 115 -5.82 8.49 -8.03
C ARG A 115 -6.61 8.09 -9.28
N ALA A 116 -5.96 8.08 -10.44
CA ALA A 116 -6.59 7.68 -11.71
C ALA A 116 -7.01 6.21 -11.69
N ALA A 117 -6.17 5.34 -11.13
CA ALA A 117 -6.48 3.91 -11.02
C ALA A 117 -7.45 3.58 -9.86
N ALA A 118 -7.51 4.45 -8.84
CA ALA A 118 -8.30 4.25 -7.62
C ALA A 118 -9.00 5.54 -7.18
N PRO A 119 -10.09 5.95 -7.85
CA PRO A 119 -10.78 7.21 -7.56
C PRO A 119 -11.23 7.35 -6.10
N LYS A 120 -11.44 6.24 -5.40
CA LYS A 120 -11.87 6.21 -3.99
C LYS A 120 -10.73 6.25 -2.99
N ALA A 121 -9.48 6.03 -3.41
CA ALA A 121 -8.35 5.94 -2.50
C ALA A 121 -8.18 7.21 -1.65
N THR A 122 -7.93 7.02 -0.36
CA THR A 122 -7.54 8.09 0.57
C THR A 122 -6.39 7.55 1.40
N PRO A 123 -5.15 7.56 0.86
CA PRO A 123 -4.02 6.88 1.47
C PRO A 123 -3.75 7.33 2.91
N ASN A 124 -3.44 6.38 3.80
CA ASN A 124 -3.15 6.64 5.20
C ASN A 124 -1.97 7.62 5.38
N ALA A 125 -2.25 8.84 5.85
CA ALA A 125 -1.26 9.91 5.94
C ALA A 125 -0.07 9.58 6.87
N LEU A 126 -0.28 8.80 7.93
CA LEU A 126 0.79 8.44 8.86
C LEU A 126 1.77 7.45 8.22
N MET A 127 1.27 6.44 7.50
CA MET A 127 2.11 5.54 6.70
C MET A 127 2.95 6.32 5.68
N ILE A 128 2.33 7.28 4.98
CA ILE A 128 3.01 8.13 4.00
C ILE A 128 4.10 8.97 4.66
N SER A 129 3.83 9.56 5.83
CA SER A 129 4.81 10.37 6.56
C SER A 129 6.03 9.57 7.02
N LEU A 130 5.80 8.34 7.49
CA LEU A 130 6.87 7.43 7.90
C LEU A 130 7.73 7.02 6.69
N ALA A 131 7.09 6.65 5.58
CA ALA A 131 7.79 6.28 4.36
C ALA A 131 8.57 7.44 3.73
N ASP A 132 8.00 8.66 3.74
CA ASP A 132 8.66 9.87 3.26
C ASP A 132 10.01 10.11 3.97
N THR A 133 10.01 9.95 5.30
CA THR A 133 11.21 10.04 6.13
C THR A 133 12.20 8.93 5.78
N MET A 134 11.74 7.68 5.70
CA MET A 134 12.58 6.51 5.43
C MET A 134 13.24 6.51 4.05
N LEU A 135 12.53 7.02 3.04
CA LEU A 135 13.00 7.10 1.66
C LEU A 135 13.72 8.42 1.36
N HIS A 136 13.95 9.25 2.39
CA HIS A 136 14.59 10.56 2.29
C HIS A 136 13.96 11.46 1.22
N ARG A 137 12.61 11.48 1.14
CA ARG A 137 11.86 12.27 0.14
C ARG A 137 11.56 13.70 0.57
N CYS A 138 12.06 14.12 1.74
CA CYS A 138 12.03 15.52 2.21
C CYS A 138 10.64 16.18 2.15
N GLY A 139 9.57 15.41 2.40
CA GLY A 139 8.18 15.87 2.36
C GLY A 139 7.48 15.76 1.01
N ALA A 140 8.16 15.32 -0.05
CA ALA A 140 7.58 15.19 -1.38
C ALA A 140 6.43 14.16 -1.40
N MET A 141 6.56 13.03 -0.71
CA MET A 141 5.51 12.01 -0.67
C MET A 141 4.27 12.52 0.07
N ARG A 142 4.46 13.22 1.19
CA ARG A 142 3.35 13.85 1.94
C ARG A 142 2.63 14.89 1.10
N SER A 143 3.39 15.76 0.44
CA SER A 143 2.86 16.84 -0.40
C SER A 143 2.08 16.29 -1.59
N ALA A 144 2.58 15.23 -2.23
CA ALA A 144 1.92 14.56 -3.34
C ALA A 144 0.57 13.94 -2.95
N ILE A 145 0.50 13.23 -1.81
CA ILE A 145 -0.76 12.66 -1.32
C ILE A 145 -1.74 13.76 -0.90
N ALA A 146 -1.25 14.84 -0.28
CA ALA A 146 -2.09 15.99 0.04
C ALA A 146 -2.68 16.65 -1.24
N ALA A 147 -1.91 16.74 -2.32
CA ALA A 147 -2.33 17.34 -3.58
C ALA A 147 -3.48 16.56 -4.27
N ILE A 148 -3.49 15.23 -4.18
CA ILE A 148 -4.60 14.41 -4.72
C ILE A 148 -5.84 14.34 -3.81
N GLY A 149 -5.75 14.93 -2.61
CA GLY A 149 -6.85 15.10 -1.67
C GLY A 149 -7.53 13.80 -1.21
N ARG A 150 -8.70 13.98 -0.58
CA ARG A 150 -9.59 12.86 -0.23
C ARG A 150 -10.21 12.28 -1.50
N GLY A 151 -10.34 10.96 -1.54
CA GLY A 151 -11.05 10.27 -2.63
C GLY A 151 -12.57 10.43 -2.58
N ALA A 152 -13.22 9.89 -3.61
CA ALA A 152 -14.68 9.81 -3.67
C ALA A 152 -15.26 8.99 -2.51
N ASP A 153 -16.49 9.30 -2.11
CA ASP A 153 -17.21 8.53 -1.10
C ASP A 153 -17.42 7.08 -1.54
N ALA A 154 -17.13 6.15 -0.63
CA ALA A 154 -17.22 4.73 -0.91
C ALA A 154 -17.36 3.91 0.37
N TYR A 155 -18.08 2.78 0.26
CA TYR A 155 -18.05 1.72 1.26
C TYR A 155 -16.77 0.88 1.15
N GLU A 156 -16.33 0.58 -0.09
CA GLU A 156 -15.09 -0.12 -0.39
C GLU A 156 -14.39 0.49 -1.62
N GLY A 157 -13.07 0.40 -1.62
CA GLY A 157 -12.18 0.83 -2.70
C GLY A 157 -12.18 -0.14 -3.88
N ASP A 158 -11.52 0.28 -4.94
CA ASP A 158 -11.45 -0.47 -6.20
C ASP A 158 -10.40 -1.57 -6.14
N VAL A 159 -10.53 -2.58 -7.00
CA VAL A 159 -9.42 -3.49 -7.31
C VAL A 159 -8.51 -2.78 -8.30
N ILE A 160 -7.27 -2.57 -7.90
CA ILE A 160 -6.24 -1.88 -8.67
C ILE A 160 -5.25 -2.91 -9.18
N ASP A 161 -4.95 -2.87 -10.47
CA ASP A 161 -3.88 -3.63 -11.10
C ASP A 161 -2.80 -2.66 -11.58
N TRP A 162 -1.68 -2.62 -10.86
CA TRP A 162 -0.64 -1.63 -11.08
C TRP A 162 0.72 -2.30 -11.31
N THR A 163 1.21 -2.20 -12.54
CA THR A 163 2.58 -2.59 -12.87
C THR A 163 3.54 -1.46 -12.55
N LEU A 164 4.49 -1.71 -11.63
CA LEU A 164 5.60 -0.80 -11.39
C LEU A 164 6.58 -0.90 -12.57
N GLY A 165 6.85 0.23 -13.22
CA GLY A 165 7.84 0.31 -14.30
C GLY A 165 9.25 0.02 -13.76
N SER A 166 10.08 -0.61 -14.59
CA SER A 166 11.51 -0.75 -14.31
C SER A 166 12.16 0.62 -14.44
N THR A 167 12.30 1.35 -13.33
CA THR A 167 13.35 2.35 -13.22
C THR A 167 14.52 1.67 -12.52
N ALA A 168 15.65 1.60 -13.23
CA ALA A 168 16.85 0.88 -12.84
C ALA A 168 17.13 0.99 -11.35
N ARG A 169 17.16 -0.16 -10.66
CA ARG A 169 17.78 -0.25 -9.34
C ARG A 169 19.26 0.18 -9.53
N PRO A 170 19.77 1.14 -8.73
CA PRO A 170 21.20 1.43 -8.75
C PRO A 170 22.01 0.20 -8.35
#